data_AF-A0A8X7BCZ8-F1
#
_entry.id   AF-A0A8X7BCZ8-F1
#
_cell.length_a   1.000
_cell.length_b   1.000
_cell.length_c   1.000
_cell.angle_alpha   90.00
_cell.angle_beta   90.00
_cell.angle_gamma   90.00
#
_symmetry.space_group_name_H-M   'P 1'
#
loop_
_entity.id
_entity.type
_entity.pdbx_description
1 polymer ?
#
loop_
_entity_poly.entity_id
_entity_poly.type
_entity_poly.pdbx_seq_one_letter_code
_entity_poly.pdbx_strand_id
1 'polypeptide(L)'
;MVWGSIRYHSRTPLVRITSTLNSQHYNYKVLEPVVLPCLQSLAAAILQQDNAQPHAARIVPKFFNHQLALFPWRDRSPDILPIKNMWSMVAERLTQATPPAATPDQLCNVWKLLGLLYP
;
A
#
# COMPACT_ATOMS: atom_id res chain seq x y z
N MET A 1 7.32 -4.68 -9.11
CA MET A 1 6.09 -4.46 -8.32
C MET A 1 6.23 -3.16 -7.53
N VAL A 2 5.12 -2.53 -7.13
CA VAL A 2 5.14 -1.37 -6.23
C VAL A 2 4.24 -1.62 -5.02
N TRP A 3 4.51 -0.95 -3.92
CA TRP A 3 3.63 -0.89 -2.76
C TRP A 3 3.30 0.56 -2.43
N GLY A 4 2.08 0.80 -1.97
CA GLY A 4 1.64 2.09 -1.48
C GLY A 4 0.54 1.88 -0.45
N SER A 5 0.30 2.91 0.35
CA SER A 5 -0.84 2.99 1.27
C SER A 5 -1.54 4.31 1.11
N ILE A 6 -2.82 4.31 1.48
CA ILE A 6 -3.70 5.47 1.41
C ILE A 6 -4.29 5.72 2.79
N ARG A 7 -4.62 6.97 3.04
CA ARG A 7 -5.50 7.45 4.12
C ARG A 7 -6.39 8.51 3.52
N TYR A 8 -7.44 8.94 4.23
CA TYR A 8 -8.44 9.89 3.74
C TYR A 8 -7.81 11.01 2.87
N HIS A 9 -7.04 11.92 3.47
CA HIS A 9 -6.43 13.04 2.74
C HIS A 9 -4.97 12.86 2.30
N SER A 10 -4.44 11.64 2.29
CA SER A 10 -3.04 11.46 1.86
C SER A 10 -2.72 10.05 1.42
N ARG A 11 -1.50 9.88 0.91
CA ARG A 11 -0.95 8.58 0.55
C ARG A 11 0.54 8.57 0.83
N THR A 12 1.09 7.39 0.96
CA THR A 12 2.55 7.24 1.04
C THR A 12 3.18 7.36 -0.36
N PRO A 13 4.45 7.75 -0.45
CA PRO A 13 5.22 7.53 -1.67
C PRO A 13 5.19 6.04 -2.06
N LEU A 14 5.22 5.75 -3.36
CA LEU A 14 5.29 4.38 -3.82
C LEU A 14 6.66 3.77 -3.55
N VAL A 15 6.67 2.63 -2.88
CA VAL A 15 7.86 1.81 -2.66
C VAL A 15 8.05 0.91 -3.87
N ARG A 16 9.19 1.04 -4.55
CA ARG A 16 9.54 0.13 -5.66
C ARG A 16 10.11 -1.16 -5.11
N ILE A 17 9.52 -2.28 -5.54
CA ILE A 17 9.94 -3.62 -5.17
C ILE A 17 10.48 -4.29 -6.43
N THR A 18 11.80 -4.37 -6.49
CA THR A 18 12.59 -4.93 -7.61
C THR A 18 12.74 -6.44 -7.56
N SER A 19 12.39 -7.07 -6.42
CA SER A 19 12.44 -8.51 -6.20
C SER A 19 11.05 -9.06 -5.88
N THR A 20 10.92 -10.39 -5.76
CA THR A 20 9.76 -10.98 -5.09
C THR A 20 9.62 -10.43 -3.68
N LEU A 21 8.40 -10.07 -3.29
CA LEU A 21 8.08 -9.62 -1.95
C LEU A 21 7.72 -10.83 -1.10
N ASN A 22 8.64 -11.25 -0.25
CA ASN A 22 8.36 -12.18 0.85
C ASN A 22 8.07 -11.37 2.13
N SER A 23 7.70 -12.06 3.20
CA SER A 23 7.34 -11.40 4.47
C SER A 23 8.49 -10.65 5.12
N GLN A 24 9.74 -11.11 4.99
CA GLN A 24 10.91 -10.39 5.49
C GLN A 24 11.11 -9.07 4.74
N HIS A 25 11.06 -9.13 3.41
CA HIS A 25 11.13 -7.96 2.53
C HIS A 25 9.97 -7.00 2.81
N TYR A 26 8.79 -7.52 3.13
CA TYR A 26 7.66 -6.68 3.52
C TYR A 26 7.95 -5.93 4.82
N ASN A 27 8.53 -6.57 5.84
CA ASN A 27 8.90 -5.88 7.07
C ASN A 27 9.89 -4.74 6.82
N TYR A 28 11.08 -5.04 6.28
CA TYR A 28 12.15 -4.03 6.22
C TYR A 28 12.05 -3.05 5.04
N LYS A 29 11.31 -3.39 3.95
CA LYS A 29 11.11 -2.45 2.82
C LYS A 29 9.84 -1.63 2.93
N VAL A 30 8.85 -2.09 3.70
CA VAL A 30 7.52 -1.48 3.75
C VAL A 30 7.10 -1.13 5.18
N LEU A 31 7.04 -2.11 6.08
CA LEU A 31 6.47 -1.88 7.41
C LEU A 31 7.33 -0.92 8.24
N GLU A 32 8.61 -1.23 8.41
CA GLU A 32 9.55 -0.42 9.19
C GLU A 32 9.77 0.99 8.61
N PRO A 33 10.12 1.16 7.32
CA PRO A 33 10.47 2.49 6.80
C PRO A 33 9.26 3.36 6.45
N VAL A 34 8.08 2.79 6.19
CA VAL A 34 6.93 3.54 5.65
C VAL A 34 5.70 3.47 6.55
N VAL A 35 5.27 2.27 6.95
CA VAL A 35 4.04 2.11 7.73
C VAL A 35 4.22 2.59 9.17
N LEU A 36 5.31 2.22 9.82
CA LEU A 36 5.56 2.52 11.23
C LEU A 36 5.61 4.04 11.50
N PRO A 37 6.40 4.86 10.77
CA PRO A 37 6.37 6.30 10.95
C PRO A 37 4.98 6.91 10.66
N CYS A 38 4.29 6.39 9.63
CA CYS A 38 2.97 6.89 9.25
C CYS A 38 1.95 6.65 10.37
N LEU A 39 1.89 5.44 10.92
CA LEU A 39 0.95 5.12 12.01
C LEU A 39 1.33 5.80 13.33
N GLN A 40 2.62 5.92 13.66
CA GLN A 40 3.05 6.65 14.87
C GLN A 40 2.72 8.14 14.81
N SER A 41 2.69 8.73 13.60
CA SER A 41 2.29 10.14 13.42
C SER A 41 0.78 10.39 13.56
N LEU A 42 -0.04 9.34 13.68
CA LEU A 42 -1.50 9.44 13.67
C LEU A 42 -2.08 8.81 14.94
N ALA A 43 -2.80 9.62 15.72
CA ALA A 43 -3.52 9.12 16.89
C ALA A 43 -4.54 8.04 16.47
N ALA A 44 -4.48 6.88 17.12
CA ALA A 44 -5.40 5.75 16.92
C ALA A 44 -5.50 5.21 15.48
N ALA A 45 -4.43 5.29 14.68
CA ALA A 45 -4.43 4.72 13.34
C ALA A 45 -4.31 3.19 13.36
N ILE A 46 -5.03 2.54 12.45
CA ILE A 46 -5.05 1.08 12.26
C ILE A 46 -4.67 0.80 10.81
N LEU A 47 -3.71 -0.11 10.58
CA LEU A 47 -3.43 -0.57 9.21
C LEU A 47 -4.52 -1.54 8.75
N GLN A 48 -5.06 -1.32 7.57
CA GLN A 48 -5.85 -2.30 6.84
C GLN A 48 -5.01 -2.86 5.67
N GLN A 49 -4.91 -4.18 5.58
CA GLN A 49 -4.22 -4.89 4.49
C GLN A 49 -4.95 -6.20 4.17
N ASP A 50 -4.76 -6.75 2.97
CA ASP A 50 -5.29 -8.08 2.63
C ASP A 50 -4.49 -9.20 3.32
N ASN A 51 -5.00 -10.42 3.18
CA ASN A 51 -4.36 -11.63 3.68
C ASN A 51 -3.42 -12.28 2.63
N ALA A 52 -2.76 -11.49 1.77
CA ALA A 52 -1.77 -12.02 0.84
C ALA A 52 -0.65 -12.74 1.61
N GLN A 53 -0.03 -13.77 1.00
CA GLN A 53 0.96 -14.61 1.68
C GLN A 53 2.07 -13.83 2.41
N PRO A 54 2.64 -12.73 1.84
CA PRO A 54 3.64 -11.93 2.53
C PRO A 54 3.10 -11.28 3.81
N HIS A 55 1.84 -10.84 3.82
CA HIS A 55 1.16 -10.14 4.91
C HIS A 55 0.64 -11.10 6.00
N ALA A 56 0.29 -12.34 5.62
CA ALA A 56 -0.28 -13.35 6.50
C ALA A 56 0.76 -14.13 7.32
N ALA A 57 2.04 -14.10 6.92
CA ALA A 57 3.06 -14.88 7.59
C ALA A 57 3.28 -14.39 9.03
N ARG A 58 3.59 -15.32 9.94
CA ARG A 58 3.72 -15.09 11.39
C ARG A 58 4.61 -13.91 11.80
N ILE A 59 5.58 -13.52 10.97
CA ILE A 59 6.50 -12.41 11.26
C ILE A 59 5.77 -11.05 11.22
N VAL A 60 4.74 -10.93 10.37
CA VAL A 60 4.03 -9.68 10.13
C VAL A 60 3.07 -9.36 11.28
N PRO A 61 2.19 -10.24 11.77
CA PRO A 61 1.40 -9.96 12.97
C PRO A 61 2.26 -9.68 14.21
N LYS A 62 3.43 -10.33 14.33
CA LYS A 62 4.39 -10.04 15.42
C LYS A 62 4.93 -8.62 15.38
N PHE A 63 5.08 -8.03 14.20
CA PHE A 63 5.48 -6.63 14.05
C PHE A 63 4.42 -5.69 14.66
N PHE A 64 3.14 -5.94 14.35
CA PHE A 64 2.03 -5.12 14.87
C PHE A 64 1.82 -5.29 16.37
N ASN A 65 1.81 -6.52 16.89
CA ASN A 65 1.54 -6.79 18.32
C ASN A 65 2.46 -6.03 19.31
N HIS A 66 3.63 -5.58 18.88
CA HIS A 66 4.56 -4.83 19.73
C HIS A 66 4.55 -3.31 19.48
N GLN A 67 4.06 -2.85 18.34
CA GLN A 67 4.33 -1.48 17.88
C GLN A 67 3.10 -0.74 17.35
N LEU A 68 2.10 -1.42 16.76
CA LEU A 68 1.06 -0.79 15.93
C LEU A 68 -0.26 -1.61 15.88
N ALA A 69 -1.39 -0.96 15.60
CA ALA A 69 -2.67 -1.66 15.42
C ALA A 69 -2.85 -2.18 13.98
N LEU A 70 -3.33 -3.43 13.85
CA LEU A 70 -3.68 -4.08 12.59
C LEU A 70 -5.18 -4.41 12.57
N PHE A 71 -5.89 -4.05 11.50
CA PHE A 71 -7.30 -4.36 11.34
C PHE A 71 -7.49 -5.87 11.19
N PRO A 72 -8.41 -6.51 11.94
CA PRO A 72 -8.66 -7.94 11.84
C PRO A 72 -9.44 -8.28 10.56
N TRP A 73 -8.74 -8.33 9.44
CA TRP A 73 -9.32 -8.63 8.14
C TRP A 73 -9.61 -10.14 8.01
N ARG A 74 -10.89 -10.52 8.06
CA ARG A 74 -11.33 -11.94 8.00
C ARG A 74 -11.70 -12.42 6.60
N ASP A 75 -12.07 -11.51 5.71
CA ASP A 75 -12.54 -11.87 4.37
C ASP A 75 -11.39 -12.05 3.38
N ARG A 76 -11.48 -13.09 2.55
CA ARG A 76 -10.64 -13.23 1.35
C ARG A 76 -11.13 -12.35 0.19
N SER A 77 -12.17 -11.56 0.42
CA SER A 77 -12.80 -10.70 -0.58
C SER A 77 -11.86 -9.55 -0.93
N PRO A 78 -11.31 -9.55 -2.16
CA PRO A 78 -10.35 -8.56 -2.57
C PRO A 78 -11.00 -7.17 -2.73
N ASP A 79 -12.31 -7.13 -3.00
CA ASP A 79 -13.03 -5.93 -3.48
C ASP A 79 -13.35 -4.88 -2.42
N ILE A 80 -13.14 -5.21 -1.13
CA ILE A 80 -13.52 -4.35 -0.01
C ILE A 80 -12.35 -3.44 0.44
N LEU A 81 -11.17 -3.56 -0.18
CA LEU A 81 -10.03 -2.70 0.15
C LEU A 81 -10.11 -1.36 -0.59
N PRO A 82 -10.24 -0.20 0.11
CA PRO A 82 -10.33 1.12 -0.53
C PRO A 82 -9.16 1.42 -1.48
N ILE A 83 -7.98 0.88 -1.20
CA ILE A 83 -6.79 1.07 -2.04
C ILE A 83 -6.94 0.47 -3.44
N LYS A 84 -7.81 -0.52 -3.63
CA LYS A 84 -8.04 -1.09 -4.96
C LYS A 84 -8.73 -0.12 -5.90
N ASN A 85 -9.67 0.67 -5.39
CA ASN A 85 -10.31 1.72 -6.18
C ASN A 85 -9.26 2.72 -6.67
N MET A 86 -8.31 3.11 -5.81
CA MET A 86 -7.20 3.95 -6.25
C MET A 86 -6.31 3.27 -7.29
N TRP A 87 -5.98 1.99 -7.12
CA TRP A 87 -5.20 1.26 -8.13
C TRP A 87 -5.93 1.17 -9.48
N SER A 88 -7.25 0.98 -9.48
CA SER A 88 -8.07 1.02 -10.70
C SER A 88 -8.02 2.39 -11.38
N MET A 89 -8.14 3.48 -10.62
CA MET A 89 -8.02 4.85 -11.17
C MET A 89 -6.61 5.13 -11.72
N VAL A 90 -5.55 4.63 -11.07
CA VAL A 90 -4.18 4.73 -11.59
C VAL A 90 -4.08 4.00 -12.93
N ALA A 91 -4.57 2.76 -12.99
CA ALA A 91 -4.52 1.94 -14.20
C ALA A 91 -5.31 2.57 -15.36
N GLU A 92 -6.50 3.10 -15.08
CA GLU A 92 -7.32 3.79 -16.08
C GLU A 92 -6.57 5.01 -16.66
N ARG A 93 -6.02 5.87 -15.80
CA ARG A 93 -5.28 7.06 -16.25
C ARG A 93 -4.01 6.72 -17.03
N LEU A 94 -3.28 5.67 -16.62
CA LEU A 94 -2.12 5.21 -17.37
C LEU A 94 -2.50 4.69 -18.76
N THR A 95 -3.62 3.97 -18.85
CA THR A 95 -4.15 3.42 -20.11
C THR A 95 -4.61 4.53 -21.06
N GLN A 96 -5.22 5.60 -20.53
CA GLN A 96 -5.66 6.75 -21.31
C GLN A 96 -4.48 7.64 -21.78
N ALA A 97 -3.38 7.70 -21.02
CA ALA A 97 -2.30 8.65 -21.25
C ALA A 97 -1.09 8.12 -22.05
N THR A 98 -0.93 6.81 -22.25
CA THR A 98 0.36 6.21 -22.68
C THR A 98 0.20 5.06 -23.68
N PRO A 99 1.15 4.85 -24.64
CA PRO A 99 1.29 3.58 -25.38
C PRO A 99 1.55 2.37 -24.44
N PRO A 100 1.60 1.11 -24.93
CA PRO A 100 1.35 -0.11 -24.14
C PRO A 100 2.27 -0.41 -22.93
N ALA A 101 3.30 0.41 -22.66
CA ALA A 101 4.28 0.19 -21.60
C ALA A 101 4.43 1.44 -20.73
N ALA A 102 3.57 1.57 -19.72
CA ALA A 102 3.73 2.58 -18.67
C ALA A 102 5.03 2.33 -17.89
N THR A 103 5.87 3.37 -17.78
CA THR A 103 7.09 3.33 -16.99
C THR A 103 6.80 3.44 -15.49
N PRO A 104 7.69 2.94 -14.61
CA PRO A 104 7.57 3.15 -13.18
C PRO A 104 7.47 4.62 -12.77
N ASP A 105 8.08 5.55 -13.53
CA ASP A 105 8.03 6.99 -13.25
C ASP A 105 6.65 7.58 -13.56
N GLN A 106 6.05 7.18 -14.68
CA GLN A 106 4.67 7.56 -15.01
C GLN A 106 3.69 7.07 -13.95
N LEU A 107 3.85 5.84 -13.48
CA LEU A 107 3.03 5.29 -12.40
C LEU A 107 3.20 6.10 -11.09
N CYS A 108 4.43 6.48 -10.73
CA CYS A 108 4.67 7.36 -9.60
C CYS A 108 4.03 8.75 -9.78
N ASN A 109 4.03 9.31 -10.99
CA ASN A 109 3.44 10.61 -11.27
C ASN A 109 1.91 10.59 -11.21
N VAL A 110 1.26 9.57 -11.82
CA VAL A 110 -0.20 9.40 -11.74
C VAL A 110 -0.64 9.18 -10.30
N TRP A 111 0.09 8.33 -9.54
CA TRP A 111 -0.14 8.16 -8.11
C TRP A 111 -0.05 9.50 -7.37
N LYS A 112 0.95 10.33 -7.69
CA LYS A 112 1.11 11.66 -7.07
C LYS A 112 -0.05 12.61 -7.39
N LEU A 113 -0.61 12.55 -8.57
CA LEU A 113 -1.72 13.44 -8.97
C LEU A 113 -3.06 12.99 -8.39
N LEU A 114 -3.29 11.67 -8.28
CA LEU A 114 -4.58 11.14 -7.83
C LEU A 114 -4.94 11.53 -6.40
N GLY A 115 -4.01 11.43 -5.46
CA GLY A 115 -4.33 11.84 -4.09
C GLY A 115 -4.21 13.35 -3.83
N LEU A 116 -4.16 14.19 -4.88
CA LEU A 116 -4.48 15.62 -4.76
C LEU A 116 -5.93 15.91 -5.15
N LEU A 117 -6.59 14.97 -5.85
CA LEU A 117 -7.91 15.16 -6.45
C LEU A 117 -9.02 14.36 -5.74
N TYR A 118 -8.66 13.36 -4.94
CA TYR A 118 -9.61 12.54 -4.18
C TYR A 118 -9.17 12.46 -2.70
N PRO A 119 -9.82 13.25 -1.82
CA PRO A 119 -9.63 13.27 -0.38
C PRO A 119 -10.38 12.15 0.38
#